data_AF-A0A2H0QGT9-F1
#
_entry.id   AF-A0A2H0QGT9-F1
#
_cell.length_a   1.000
_cell.length_b   1.000
_cell.length_c   1.000
_cell.angle_alpha   90.00
_cell.angle_beta   90.00
_cell.angle_gamma   90.00
#
_symmetry.space_group_name_H-M   'P 1'
#
loop_
_entity.id
_entity.type
_entity.pdbx_description
1 polymer ?
#
loop_
_entity_poly.entity_id
_entity_poly.type
_entity_poly.pdbx_seq_one_letter_code
_entity_poly.pdbx_strand_id
1 'polypeptide(L)'
;MLIGQIFYLLSFSKYLYELSSIFPASVRKVVVKKIVMLTILLVLLGVLYLLVRAFPYVAYNQALKYGMNNRFLEVEKLTDVMKETGDYNFVKMAGLYGEDKSYWRTFHFRHFNIPMPVHHPVYLYFPQIVRKDKIQNSEFGVKITDYRQNEVFSFRVNEAKNFSWDLDKTKLFSLMIFKNHIVSHRPDEIWRDIFLKDIRIPEFEWSHFIGTLKSWFAIPEEELVYNLFVLVQRQKFLPKDVKEVKYFSPKKIGAIEIVDNETKEGRIQNYRQEQWLFLVDGKIYPFEIRARLDSIEAEALRQKYLKEIEFNYTNESSSTELYNKFKALPYEKKIDQEGMVYLFSAWSHVPERKQFLREMIQFLERGKKNELNITPLYEFARVLYGTNFSTDEEIIDETATEKLKRKMKEELKEELKNVQVQGPTTDGKFESEEAKVKYYLQKAKDSGDNLDKKEKVINVD
;
A
#
# COMPACT_ATOMS: atom_id res chain seq x y z
N MET A 1 -11.79 -29.32 -43.59
CA MET A 1 -10.42 -29.88 -43.47
C MET A 1 -10.42 -31.36 -43.07
N LEU A 2 -11.23 -31.79 -42.08
CA LEU A 2 -11.36 -33.20 -41.65
C LEU A 2 -11.78 -34.17 -42.79
N ILE A 3 -12.72 -33.77 -43.65
CA ILE A 3 -13.14 -34.59 -44.82
C ILE A 3 -11.98 -34.82 -45.80
N GLY A 4 -11.11 -33.82 -46.00
CA GLY A 4 -9.93 -33.95 -46.86
C GLY A 4 -8.87 -34.89 -46.29
N GLN A 5 -8.68 -34.91 -44.96
CA GLN A 5 -7.76 -35.84 -44.29
C GLN A 5 -8.30 -37.28 -44.30
N ILE A 6 -9.63 -37.47 -44.17
CA ILE A 6 -10.27 -38.78 -44.32
C ILE A 6 -10.10 -39.30 -45.76
N PHE A 7 -10.27 -38.45 -46.77
CA PHE A 7 -9.99 -38.80 -48.17
C PHE A 7 -8.52 -39.18 -48.40
N TYR A 8 -7.57 -38.49 -47.74
CA TYR A 8 -6.16 -38.82 -47.82
C TYR A 8 -5.84 -40.18 -47.17
N LEU A 9 -6.45 -40.48 -46.02
CA LEU A 9 -6.31 -41.78 -45.34
C LEU A 9 -6.93 -42.92 -46.15
N LEU A 10 -8.08 -42.69 -46.81
CA LEU A 10 -8.71 -43.65 -47.73
C LEU A 10 -7.88 -43.86 -49.01
N SER A 11 -7.28 -42.79 -49.53
CA SER A 11 -6.38 -42.88 -50.69
C SER A 11 -5.08 -43.62 -50.34
N PHE A 12 -4.57 -43.40 -49.12
CA PHE A 12 -3.39 -44.09 -48.60
C PHE A 12 -3.67 -45.58 -48.32
N SER A 13 -4.86 -45.93 -47.81
CA SER A 13 -5.25 -47.33 -47.61
C SER A 13 -5.39 -48.07 -48.95
N LYS A 14 -5.90 -47.40 -49.99
CA LYS A 14 -5.94 -47.94 -51.36
C LYS A 14 -4.54 -48.15 -51.94
N TYR A 15 -3.64 -47.19 -51.74
CA TYR A 15 -2.24 -47.29 -52.19
C TYR A 15 -1.49 -48.43 -51.48
N LEU A 16 -1.70 -48.59 -50.16
CA LEU A 16 -1.15 -49.72 -49.39
C LEU A 16 -1.71 -51.07 -49.86
N TYR A 17 -2.98 -51.11 -50.27
CA TYR A 17 -3.60 -52.31 -50.85
C TYR A 17 -2.98 -52.66 -52.21
N GLU A 18 -2.75 -51.67 -53.07
CA GLU A 18 -2.09 -51.84 -54.37
C GLU A 18 -0.63 -52.28 -54.22
N LEU A 19 0.15 -51.72 -53.29
CA LEU A 19 1.51 -52.18 -52.97
C LEU A 19 1.56 -53.62 -52.44
N SER A 20 0.53 -54.03 -51.70
CA SER A 20 0.43 -55.41 -51.20
C SER A 20 0.23 -56.44 -52.33
N SER A 21 -0.14 -55.98 -53.54
CA SER A 21 -0.40 -56.84 -54.69
C SER A 21 0.82 -57.64 -55.18
N ILE A 22 2.02 -57.15 -54.84
CA ILE A 22 3.33 -57.71 -55.21
C ILE A 22 3.65 -59.00 -54.41
N PHE A 23 3.00 -59.23 -53.27
CA PHE A 23 3.25 -60.40 -52.43
C PHE A 23 2.28 -61.56 -52.72
N PRO A 24 2.71 -62.83 -52.58
CA PRO A 24 1.85 -64.02 -52.67
C PRO A 24 0.64 -63.91 -51.73
N ALA A 25 -0.51 -64.47 -52.12
CA ALA A 25 -1.78 -64.32 -51.39
C ALA A 25 -1.72 -64.76 -49.91
N SER A 26 -0.89 -65.77 -49.60
CA SER A 26 -0.65 -66.27 -48.23
C SER A 26 0.15 -65.28 -47.37
N VAL A 27 1.07 -64.52 -47.98
CA VAL A 27 1.94 -63.53 -47.32
C VAL A 27 1.26 -62.16 -47.23
N ARG A 28 0.42 -61.82 -48.21
CA ARG A 28 -0.30 -60.53 -48.31
C ARG A 28 -1.12 -60.21 -47.05
N LYS A 29 -1.87 -61.18 -46.51
CA LYS A 29 -2.69 -60.97 -45.30
C LYS A 29 -1.85 -60.63 -44.06
N VAL A 30 -0.70 -61.29 -43.91
CA VAL A 30 0.21 -61.06 -42.77
C VAL A 30 0.91 -59.71 -42.89
N VAL A 31 1.37 -59.37 -44.10
CA VAL A 31 2.04 -58.09 -44.37
C VAL A 31 1.09 -56.91 -44.20
N VAL A 32 -0.12 -56.97 -44.76
CA VAL A 32 -1.14 -55.91 -44.60
C VAL A 32 -1.52 -55.72 -43.13
N LYS A 33 -1.73 -56.80 -42.36
CA LYS A 33 -2.02 -56.70 -40.92
C LYS A 33 -0.88 -56.01 -40.14
N LYS A 34 0.38 -56.34 -40.46
CA LYS A 34 1.56 -55.70 -39.84
C LYS A 34 1.67 -54.23 -40.19
N ILE A 35 1.46 -53.85 -41.45
CA ILE A 35 1.48 -52.45 -41.89
C ILE A 35 0.37 -51.66 -41.21
N VAL A 36 -0.85 -52.19 -41.16
CA VAL A 36 -1.98 -51.53 -40.47
C VAL A 36 -1.69 -51.35 -38.98
N MET A 37 -1.17 -52.38 -38.29
CA MET A 37 -0.79 -52.26 -36.88
C MET A 37 0.32 -51.21 -36.67
N LEU A 38 1.32 -51.14 -37.56
CA LEU A 38 2.37 -50.13 -37.50
C LEU A 38 1.82 -48.72 -37.69
N THR A 39 0.93 -48.51 -38.67
CA THR A 39 0.28 -47.22 -38.92
C THR A 39 -0.56 -46.78 -37.72
N ILE A 40 -1.34 -47.70 -37.12
CA ILE A 40 -2.11 -47.41 -35.91
C ILE A 40 -1.17 -47.01 -34.77
N LEU A 41 -0.07 -47.74 -34.56
CA LEU A 41 0.92 -47.40 -33.55
C LEU A 41 1.53 -46.02 -33.78
N LEU A 42 1.90 -45.67 -35.01
CA LEU A 42 2.43 -44.35 -35.36
C LEU A 42 1.41 -43.24 -35.12
N VAL A 43 0.14 -43.46 -35.47
CA VAL A 43 -0.95 -42.50 -35.18
C VAL A 43 -1.13 -42.34 -33.67
N LEU A 44 -1.12 -43.43 -32.90
CA LEU A 44 -1.22 -43.38 -31.44
C LEU A 44 -0.04 -42.63 -30.81
N LEU A 45 1.18 -42.87 -31.28
CA LEU A 45 2.37 -42.13 -30.85
C LEU A 45 2.30 -40.65 -31.21
N GLY A 46 1.80 -40.32 -32.42
CA GLY A 46 1.58 -38.94 -32.84
C GLY A 46 0.53 -38.21 -31.99
N VAL A 47 -0.58 -38.87 -31.68
CA VAL A 47 -1.61 -38.34 -30.77
C VAL A 47 -1.05 -38.17 -29.37
N LEU A 48 -0.32 -39.15 -28.84
CA LEU A 48 0.33 -39.06 -27.53
C LEU A 48 1.32 -37.90 -27.47
N TYR A 49 2.16 -37.73 -28.50
CA TYR A 49 3.08 -36.61 -28.62
C TYR A 49 2.35 -35.26 -28.59
N LEU A 50 1.26 -35.13 -29.36
CA LEU A 50 0.45 -33.92 -29.37
C LEU A 50 -0.19 -33.64 -28.00
N LEU A 51 -0.68 -34.67 -27.30
CA LEU A 51 -1.26 -34.52 -25.97
C LEU A 51 -0.21 -34.08 -24.95
N VAL A 52 0.99 -34.68 -24.97
CA VAL A 52 2.10 -34.29 -24.09
C VAL A 52 2.51 -32.85 -24.37
N ARG A 53 2.61 -32.46 -25.65
CA ARG A 53 2.96 -31.08 -26.05
C ARG A 53 1.87 -30.06 -25.74
N ALA A 54 0.60 -30.45 -25.77
CA ALA A 54 -0.54 -29.58 -25.43
C ALA A 54 -0.76 -29.43 -23.92
N PHE A 55 -0.25 -30.37 -23.11
CA PHE A 55 -0.48 -30.41 -21.67
C PHE A 55 -0.10 -29.11 -20.93
N PRO A 56 1.07 -28.47 -21.17
CA PRO A 56 1.43 -27.21 -20.49
C PRO A 56 0.39 -26.10 -20.71
N TYR A 57 -0.16 -25.99 -21.93
CA TYR A 57 -1.16 -24.98 -22.29
C TYR A 57 -2.51 -25.24 -21.62
N VAL A 58 -2.91 -26.51 -21.53
CA VAL A 58 -4.13 -26.91 -20.80
C VAL A 58 -3.98 -26.60 -19.32
N ALA A 59 -2.84 -26.96 -18.71
CA ALA A 59 -2.55 -26.67 -17.31
C ALA A 59 -2.50 -25.16 -17.03
N TYR A 60 -1.91 -24.39 -17.94
CA TYR A 60 -1.86 -22.93 -17.89
C TYR A 60 -3.26 -22.30 -17.92
N ASN A 61 -4.08 -22.68 -18.90
CA ASN A 61 -5.47 -22.22 -19.01
C ASN A 61 -6.29 -22.60 -17.77
N GLN A 62 -6.07 -23.80 -17.22
CA GLN A 62 -6.71 -24.23 -15.98
C GLN A 62 -6.31 -23.33 -14.80
N ALA A 63 -5.02 -23.02 -14.66
CA ALA A 63 -4.52 -22.12 -13.62
C ALA A 63 -5.14 -20.72 -13.74
N LEU A 64 -5.27 -20.17 -14.96
CA LEU A 64 -5.89 -18.85 -15.17
C LEU A 64 -7.40 -18.82 -14.86
N LYS A 65 -8.14 -19.89 -15.18
CA LYS A 65 -9.60 -19.93 -15.04
C LYS A 65 -10.07 -20.32 -13.64
N TYR A 66 -9.39 -21.27 -13.03
CA TYR A 66 -9.85 -21.91 -11.79
C TYR A 66 -8.88 -21.74 -10.62
N GLY A 67 -7.70 -21.17 -10.86
CA GLY A 67 -6.59 -21.27 -9.92
C GLY A 67 -5.95 -22.65 -9.95
N MET A 68 -4.86 -22.81 -9.20
CA MET A 68 -4.14 -24.06 -9.05
C MET A 68 -3.47 -24.09 -7.70
N ASN A 69 -3.71 -25.14 -6.90
CA ASN A 69 -2.98 -25.35 -5.66
C ASN A 69 -2.34 -26.74 -5.71
N ASN A 70 -1.04 -26.77 -5.98
CA ASN A 70 -0.25 -27.99 -5.95
C ASN A 70 1.18 -27.71 -5.47
N ARG A 71 1.98 -28.78 -5.29
CA ARG A 71 3.36 -28.67 -4.80
C ARG A 71 4.32 -27.86 -5.68
N PHE A 72 3.96 -27.58 -6.92
CA PHE A 72 4.77 -26.84 -7.89
C PHE A 72 4.34 -25.39 -8.05
N LEU A 73 3.05 -25.09 -7.90
CA LEU A 73 2.45 -23.79 -8.12
C LEU A 73 1.21 -23.61 -7.23
N GLU A 74 1.15 -22.48 -6.56
CA GLU A 74 -0.01 -22.00 -5.81
C GLU A 74 -0.45 -20.66 -6.39
N VAL A 75 -1.64 -20.65 -7.00
CA VAL A 75 -2.26 -19.52 -7.67
C VAL A 75 -3.74 -19.52 -7.34
N GLU A 76 -4.23 -18.44 -6.75
CA GLU A 76 -5.67 -18.26 -6.49
C GLU A 76 -6.47 -18.02 -7.79
N LYS A 77 -7.78 -18.28 -7.78
CA LYS A 77 -8.65 -17.92 -8.89
C LYS A 77 -8.70 -16.39 -9.05
N LEU A 78 -8.51 -15.91 -10.27
CA LEU A 78 -8.44 -14.47 -10.55
C LEU A 78 -9.74 -13.89 -11.08
N THR A 79 -9.90 -12.59 -10.82
CA THR A 79 -10.83 -11.73 -11.54
C THR A 79 -10.30 -11.48 -12.95
N ASP A 80 -11.19 -11.28 -13.91
CA ASP A 80 -10.78 -11.03 -15.30
C ASP A 80 -9.96 -9.74 -15.44
N VAL A 81 -10.16 -8.77 -14.54
CA VAL A 81 -9.39 -7.52 -14.44
C VAL A 81 -7.90 -7.76 -14.20
N MET A 82 -7.51 -8.86 -13.54
CA MET A 82 -6.10 -9.18 -13.34
C MET A 82 -5.46 -9.89 -14.55
N LYS A 83 -6.25 -10.21 -15.59
CA LYS A 83 -5.75 -10.84 -16.82
C LYS A 83 -5.48 -9.79 -17.90
N GLU A 84 -6.32 -8.76 -17.97
CA GLU A 84 -6.25 -7.67 -18.95
C GLU A 84 -5.95 -6.34 -18.28
N THR A 85 -4.96 -5.64 -18.80
CA THR A 85 -4.45 -4.41 -18.21
C THR A 85 -4.13 -3.39 -19.30
N GLY A 86 -4.00 -2.11 -18.96
CA GLY A 86 -3.77 -1.07 -19.97
C GLY A 86 -2.90 0.09 -19.49
N ASP A 87 -2.50 0.94 -20.43
CA ASP A 87 -1.82 2.19 -20.08
C ASP A 87 -2.82 3.19 -19.45
N TYR A 88 -2.31 3.94 -18.47
CA TYR A 88 -3.05 5.03 -17.86
C TYR A 88 -3.01 6.27 -18.75
N ASN A 89 -4.17 6.64 -19.29
CA ASN A 89 -4.33 7.86 -20.09
C ASN A 89 -4.81 9.00 -19.21
N PHE A 90 -3.94 9.98 -18.99
CA PHE A 90 -4.26 11.19 -18.22
C PHE A 90 -5.15 12.13 -19.06
N VAL A 91 -6.46 12.10 -18.83
CA VAL A 91 -7.40 13.03 -19.48
C VAL A 91 -7.38 14.35 -18.73
N LYS A 92 -6.73 15.36 -19.31
CA LYS A 92 -6.72 16.72 -18.75
C LYS A 92 -8.14 17.28 -18.78
N MET A 93 -8.68 17.71 -17.64
CA MET A 93 -9.90 18.51 -17.64
C MET A 93 -9.62 19.94 -18.11
N ALA A 94 -10.40 20.42 -19.07
CA ALA A 94 -10.36 21.82 -19.49
C ALA A 94 -10.95 22.72 -18.39
N GLY A 95 -10.28 23.83 -18.06
CA GLY A 95 -10.85 24.89 -17.20
C GLY A 95 -10.55 24.83 -15.69
N LEU A 96 -10.01 23.73 -15.16
CA LEU A 96 -9.74 23.57 -13.71
C LEU A 96 -8.33 23.99 -13.25
N TYR A 97 -7.45 24.39 -14.18
CA TYR A 97 -6.09 24.84 -13.88
C TYR A 97 -5.99 26.35 -13.57
N GLY A 98 -7.13 27.02 -13.36
CA GLY A 98 -7.21 28.46 -13.12
C GLY A 98 -7.08 28.88 -11.66
N GLU A 99 -6.91 27.94 -10.72
CA GLU A 99 -6.72 28.29 -9.31
C GLU A 99 -5.39 29.02 -9.10
N ASP A 100 -5.41 30.04 -8.25
CA ASP A 100 -4.21 30.78 -7.89
C ASP A 100 -3.21 29.85 -7.20
N LYS A 101 -1.98 29.84 -7.72
CA LYS A 101 -0.87 29.08 -7.14
C LYS A 101 -0.59 29.48 -5.69
N SER A 102 -0.98 30.68 -5.28
CA SER A 102 -0.82 31.16 -3.90
C SER A 102 -1.58 30.31 -2.86
N TYR A 103 -2.64 29.61 -3.26
CA TYR A 103 -3.42 28.76 -2.35
C TYR A 103 -2.78 27.40 -2.05
N TRP A 104 -1.73 27.05 -2.79
CA TRP A 104 -1.12 25.74 -2.79
C TRP A 104 0.35 25.82 -2.44
N ARG A 105 0.81 24.87 -1.62
CA ARG A 105 2.23 24.70 -1.35
C ARG A 105 2.58 23.22 -1.33
N THR A 106 3.75 22.89 -1.86
CA THR A 106 4.27 21.52 -1.83
C THR A 106 4.90 21.23 -0.47
N PHE A 107 4.52 20.12 0.13
CA PHE A 107 5.06 19.61 1.38
C PHE A 107 5.72 18.26 1.15
N HIS A 108 6.89 18.07 1.76
CA HIS A 108 7.46 16.73 1.90
C HIS A 108 6.70 16.02 3.02
N PHE A 109 6.02 14.94 2.67
CA PHE A 109 5.19 14.15 3.56
C PHE A 109 5.56 12.69 3.37
N ARG A 110 6.07 12.04 4.42
CA ARG A 110 6.65 10.69 4.33
C ARG A 110 7.66 10.61 3.17
N HIS A 111 7.35 9.81 2.15
CA HIS A 111 8.20 9.53 1.00
C HIS A 111 7.80 10.34 -0.24
N PHE A 112 6.97 11.38 -0.10
CA PHE A 112 6.35 12.06 -1.22
C PHE A 112 6.37 13.58 -1.05
N ASN A 113 6.64 14.30 -2.12
CA ASN A 113 6.33 15.71 -2.24
C ASN A 113 4.90 15.83 -2.76
N ILE A 114 4.03 16.50 -1.99
CA ILE A 114 2.58 16.52 -2.24
C ILE A 114 2.07 17.97 -2.17
N PRO A 115 1.22 18.42 -3.10
CA PRO A 115 0.58 19.73 -2.99
C PRO A 115 -0.49 19.73 -1.90
N MET A 116 -0.44 20.68 -0.96
CA MET A 116 -1.45 20.86 0.09
C MET A 116 -2.12 22.23 0.00
N PRO A 117 -3.44 22.32 0.27
CA PRO A 117 -4.17 23.59 0.26
C PRO A 117 -4.02 24.29 1.62
N VAL A 118 -2.96 25.08 1.80
CA VAL A 118 -2.68 25.78 3.07
C VAL A 118 -3.38 27.13 3.21
N HIS A 119 -3.79 27.75 2.10
CA HIS A 119 -4.46 29.06 2.10
C HIS A 119 -5.80 29.03 1.37
N HIS A 120 -6.32 27.83 1.08
CA HIS A 120 -7.52 27.71 0.27
C HIS A 120 -8.77 28.04 1.11
N PRO A 121 -9.61 29.01 0.70
CA PRO A 121 -10.76 29.44 1.51
C PRO A 121 -11.88 28.39 1.60
N VAL A 122 -11.88 27.40 0.71
CA VAL A 122 -12.94 26.37 0.61
C VAL A 122 -12.55 25.03 1.22
N TYR A 123 -11.24 24.72 1.28
CA TYR A 123 -10.78 23.39 1.63
C TYR A 123 -10.23 23.35 3.04
N LEU A 124 -10.83 22.50 3.86
CA LEU A 124 -10.35 22.20 5.20
C LEU A 124 -9.53 20.93 5.18
N TYR A 125 -8.43 20.92 5.93
CA TYR A 125 -7.47 19.83 5.97
C TYR A 125 -7.50 19.16 7.35
N PHE A 126 -7.69 17.85 7.39
CA PHE A 126 -7.75 17.05 8.61
C PHE A 126 -6.72 15.90 8.55
N PRO A 127 -5.95 15.65 9.62
CA PRO A 127 -5.02 14.54 9.64
C PRO A 127 -5.79 13.22 9.73
N GLN A 128 -5.36 12.21 8.96
CA GLN A 128 -5.83 10.84 9.08
C GLN A 128 -4.67 9.94 9.48
N ILE A 129 -4.87 9.15 10.53
CA ILE A 129 -3.86 8.24 11.05
C ILE A 129 -4.53 6.89 11.27
N VAL A 130 -4.04 5.86 10.58
CA VAL A 130 -4.49 4.48 10.79
C VAL A 130 -3.35 3.72 11.43
N ARG A 131 -3.52 3.39 12.71
CA ARG A 131 -2.52 2.64 13.47
C ARG A 131 -2.43 1.19 12.95
N LYS A 132 -1.20 0.70 12.82
CA LYS A 132 -0.87 -0.74 12.72
C LYS A 132 -0.15 -1.20 13.98
N ASP A 133 0.22 -2.48 14.04
CA ASP A 133 0.89 -3.09 15.20
C ASP A 133 2.10 -2.29 15.67
N LYS A 134 2.91 -1.78 14.73
CA LYS A 134 4.07 -0.90 14.98
C LYS A 134 3.81 0.52 14.48
N ILE A 135 4.36 1.51 15.20
CA ILE A 135 4.24 2.95 14.85
C ILE A 135 4.77 3.21 13.42
N GLN A 136 5.93 2.65 13.10
CA GLN A 136 6.58 2.82 11.79
C GLN A 136 5.67 2.39 10.63
N ASN A 137 4.85 1.37 10.87
CA ASN A 137 3.95 0.76 9.92
C ASN A 137 2.59 1.46 9.87
N SER A 138 2.36 2.49 10.70
CA SER A 138 1.11 3.23 10.69
C SER A 138 0.97 4.01 9.38
N GLU A 139 -0.24 4.06 8.87
CA GLU A 139 -0.59 4.77 7.65
C GLU A 139 -0.91 6.22 8.03
N PHE A 140 -0.32 7.17 7.30
CA PHE A 140 -0.51 8.59 7.54
C PHE A 140 -1.09 9.23 6.30
N GLY A 141 -2.09 10.07 6.50
CA GLY A 141 -2.82 10.66 5.41
C GLY A 141 -3.57 11.89 5.84
N VAL A 142 -4.42 12.35 4.95
CA VAL A 142 -5.16 13.58 5.08
C VAL A 142 -6.52 13.40 4.45
N LYS A 143 -7.52 13.94 5.14
CA LYS A 143 -8.85 14.17 4.60
C LYS A 143 -9.03 15.65 4.31
N ILE A 144 -9.47 15.95 3.09
CA ILE A 144 -9.83 17.28 2.62
C ILE A 144 -11.35 17.34 2.50
N THR A 145 -11.95 18.32 3.18
CA THR A 145 -13.39 18.55 3.11
C THR A 145 -13.72 19.91 2.52
N ASP A 146 -14.97 20.05 2.09
CA ASP A 146 -15.56 21.35 1.85
C ASP A 146 -15.84 22.10 3.17
N TYR A 147 -16.34 23.33 3.06
CA TYR A 147 -16.77 24.16 4.20
C TYR A 147 -17.95 23.58 5.00
N ARG A 148 -18.67 22.59 4.43
CA ARG A 148 -19.75 21.85 5.08
C ARG A 148 -19.25 20.54 5.71
N GLN A 149 -17.94 20.32 5.73
CA GLN A 149 -17.29 19.12 6.26
C GLN A 149 -17.60 17.82 5.50
N ASN A 150 -18.08 17.92 4.26
CA ASN A 150 -18.19 16.74 3.39
C ASN A 150 -16.82 16.41 2.80
N GLU A 151 -16.46 15.12 2.83
CA GLU A 151 -15.23 14.65 2.20
C GLU A 151 -15.28 14.87 0.69
N VAL A 152 -14.28 15.57 0.18
CA VAL A 152 -14.10 15.82 -1.26
C VAL A 152 -12.96 14.93 -1.77
N PHE A 153 -11.87 14.89 -1.01
CA PHE A 153 -10.67 14.16 -1.36
C PHE A 153 -9.95 13.68 -0.10
N SER A 154 -9.31 12.52 -0.16
CA SER A 154 -8.35 12.10 0.86
C SER A 154 -7.19 11.37 0.21
N PHE A 155 -6.05 11.37 0.90
CA PHE A 155 -4.91 10.56 0.51
C PHE A 155 -4.29 9.89 1.73
N ARG A 156 -3.63 8.76 1.52
CA ARG A 156 -2.87 8.04 2.55
C ARG A 156 -1.58 7.50 1.98
N VAL A 157 -0.53 7.58 2.79
CA VAL A 157 0.76 6.96 2.53
C VAL A 157 0.86 5.70 3.37
N ASN A 158 0.95 4.56 2.70
CA ASN A 158 1.06 3.27 3.35
C ASN A 158 2.52 2.86 3.59
N GLU A 159 2.70 1.79 4.36
CA GLU A 159 4.01 1.18 4.56
C GLU A 159 4.61 0.69 3.23
N ALA A 160 5.91 0.94 3.06
CA ALA A 160 6.67 0.45 1.93
C ALA A 160 6.81 -1.09 1.99
N LYS A 161 6.67 -1.74 0.85
CA LYS A 161 6.81 -3.20 0.73
C LYS A 161 8.06 -3.53 -0.08
N ASN A 162 8.80 -4.55 0.31
CA ASN A 162 9.94 -5.01 -0.49
C ASN A 162 9.42 -5.66 -1.80
N PHE A 163 9.94 -5.22 -2.93
CA PHE A 163 9.72 -5.87 -4.22
C PHE A 163 10.68 -7.04 -4.36
N SER A 164 10.24 -8.22 -3.94
CA SER A 164 11.00 -9.47 -4.06
C SER A 164 10.33 -10.44 -5.02
N TRP A 165 11.13 -11.07 -5.88
CA TRP A 165 10.65 -12.03 -6.87
C TRP A 165 10.31 -13.39 -6.26
N ASP A 166 10.91 -13.74 -5.12
CA ASP A 166 10.68 -14.98 -4.37
C ASP A 166 10.72 -16.27 -5.23
N LEU A 167 11.63 -16.32 -6.22
CA LEU A 167 11.70 -17.42 -7.20
C LEU A 167 11.85 -18.81 -6.55
N ASP A 168 12.50 -18.89 -5.40
CA ASP A 168 12.76 -20.15 -4.72
C ASP A 168 11.57 -20.66 -3.87
N LYS A 169 10.52 -19.84 -3.66
CA LYS A 169 9.31 -20.27 -2.94
C LYS A 169 8.44 -21.22 -3.77
N THR A 170 8.48 -21.10 -5.09
CA THR A 170 7.65 -21.87 -6.02
C THR A 170 8.54 -22.84 -6.81
N LYS A 171 8.33 -24.15 -6.65
CA LYS A 171 9.21 -25.16 -7.29
C LYS A 171 9.25 -25.06 -8.80
N LEU A 172 8.17 -24.59 -9.44
CA LEU A 172 8.18 -24.36 -10.89
C LEU A 172 9.20 -23.26 -11.28
N PHE A 173 9.22 -22.14 -10.56
CA PHE A 173 10.11 -21.01 -10.88
C PHE A 173 11.55 -21.25 -10.46
N SER A 174 11.80 -22.20 -9.56
CA SER A 174 13.16 -22.56 -9.13
C SER A 174 13.90 -23.47 -10.11
N LEU A 175 13.20 -24.07 -11.10
CA LEU A 175 13.84 -24.86 -12.16
C LEU A 175 14.75 -23.97 -13.00
N MET A 176 15.98 -24.42 -13.28
CA MET A 176 17.03 -23.60 -13.89
C MET A 176 16.63 -22.97 -15.23
N ILE A 177 15.93 -23.71 -16.10
CA ILE A 177 15.46 -23.19 -17.39
C ILE A 177 14.52 -21.99 -17.22
N PHE A 178 13.56 -22.07 -16.31
CA PHE A 178 12.59 -21.01 -16.04
C PHE A 178 13.18 -19.88 -15.19
N LYS A 179 13.99 -20.22 -14.19
CA LYS A 179 14.70 -19.25 -13.35
C LYS A 179 15.58 -18.34 -14.21
N ASN A 180 16.36 -18.91 -15.11
CA ASN A 180 17.24 -18.13 -16.00
C ASN A 180 16.43 -17.23 -16.95
N HIS A 181 15.30 -17.72 -17.46
CA HIS A 181 14.41 -16.93 -18.31
C HIS A 181 13.76 -15.75 -17.55
N ILE A 182 13.28 -15.98 -16.33
CA ILE A 182 12.72 -14.91 -15.49
C ILE A 182 13.81 -13.88 -15.14
N VAL A 183 14.99 -14.34 -14.71
CA VAL A 183 16.12 -13.47 -14.34
C VAL A 183 16.70 -12.71 -15.54
N SER A 184 16.50 -13.19 -16.77
CA SER A 184 16.93 -12.43 -17.96
C SER A 184 16.13 -11.15 -18.21
N HIS A 185 14.95 -11.00 -17.58
CA HIS A 185 14.17 -9.77 -17.64
C HIS A 185 14.67 -8.75 -16.61
N ARG A 186 14.70 -7.47 -16.98
CA ARG A 186 15.13 -6.42 -16.05
C ARG A 186 14.05 -6.17 -14.99
N PRO A 187 14.41 -5.76 -13.75
CA PRO A 187 13.42 -5.48 -12.71
C PRO A 187 12.34 -4.47 -13.11
N ASP A 188 12.69 -3.45 -13.91
CA ASP A 188 11.76 -2.46 -14.42
C ASP A 188 10.80 -3.03 -15.48
N GLU A 189 11.24 -4.02 -16.26
CA GLU A 189 10.41 -4.74 -17.23
C GLU A 189 9.41 -5.64 -16.51
N ILE A 190 9.86 -6.43 -15.53
CA ILE A 190 8.97 -7.25 -14.71
C ILE A 190 7.94 -6.37 -14.00
N TRP A 191 8.37 -5.24 -13.44
CA TRP A 191 7.47 -4.28 -12.81
C TRP A 191 6.42 -3.77 -13.79
N ARG A 192 6.83 -3.38 -15.00
CA ARG A 192 5.92 -2.96 -16.07
C ARG A 192 4.96 -4.08 -16.47
N ASP A 193 5.44 -5.32 -16.60
CA ASP A 193 4.64 -6.47 -17.02
C ASP A 193 3.54 -6.84 -16.01
N ILE A 194 3.78 -6.62 -14.71
CA ILE A 194 2.74 -6.74 -13.68
C ILE A 194 1.51 -5.88 -14.02
N PHE A 195 1.68 -4.74 -14.69
CA PHE A 195 0.57 -3.82 -15.03
C PHE A 195 0.21 -3.74 -16.50
N LEU A 196 0.98 -4.32 -17.42
CA LEU A 196 0.72 -4.20 -18.87
C LEU A 196 0.64 -5.53 -19.61
N LYS A 197 1.22 -6.62 -19.09
CA LYS A 197 1.31 -7.87 -19.85
C LYS A 197 -0.04 -8.56 -19.93
N ASP A 198 -0.55 -8.78 -21.14
CA ASP A 198 -1.68 -9.69 -21.33
C ASP A 198 -1.17 -11.13 -21.19
N ILE A 199 -1.70 -11.82 -20.19
CA ILE A 199 -1.32 -13.21 -19.88
C ILE A 199 -2.31 -14.20 -20.51
N ARG A 200 -3.32 -13.76 -21.25
CA ARG A 200 -4.28 -14.67 -21.88
C ARG A 200 -3.62 -15.41 -23.04
N ILE A 201 -3.96 -16.69 -23.18
CA ILE A 201 -3.69 -17.47 -24.39
C ILE A 201 -5.02 -17.83 -25.06
N PRO A 202 -5.04 -18.09 -26.38
CA PRO A 202 -6.26 -18.47 -27.07
C PRO A 202 -6.97 -19.64 -26.39
N GLU A 203 -8.28 -19.53 -26.21
CA GLU A 203 -9.06 -20.62 -25.64
C GLU A 203 -9.18 -21.79 -26.62
N PHE A 204 -9.29 -23.00 -26.08
CA PHE A 204 -9.43 -24.19 -26.89
C PHE A 204 -10.82 -24.27 -27.53
N GLU A 205 -10.87 -24.28 -28.86
CA GLU A 205 -12.09 -24.43 -29.64
C GLU A 205 -12.00 -25.64 -30.57
N TRP A 206 -12.92 -26.60 -30.43
CA TRP A 206 -12.95 -27.81 -31.26
C TRP A 206 -13.16 -27.51 -32.75
N SER A 207 -13.92 -26.46 -33.08
CA SER A 207 -14.16 -25.98 -34.45
C SER A 207 -12.87 -25.52 -35.13
N HIS A 208 -11.93 -24.96 -34.37
CA HIS A 208 -10.66 -24.41 -34.84
C HIS A 208 -9.43 -25.15 -34.27
N PHE A 209 -9.57 -26.44 -33.95
CA PHE A 209 -8.56 -27.26 -33.29
C PHE A 209 -7.12 -27.08 -33.81
N ILE A 210 -6.91 -27.18 -35.13
CA ILE A 210 -5.57 -27.03 -35.72
C ILE A 210 -5.05 -25.60 -35.58
N GLY A 211 -5.94 -24.60 -35.68
CA GLY A 211 -5.61 -23.19 -35.48
C GLY A 211 -5.20 -22.91 -34.03
N THR A 212 -5.96 -23.43 -33.07
CA THR A 212 -5.65 -23.31 -31.64
C THR A 212 -4.35 -24.02 -31.28
N LEU A 213 -4.12 -25.24 -31.77
CA LEU A 213 -2.83 -25.92 -31.52
C LEU A 213 -1.65 -25.16 -32.12
N LYS A 214 -1.83 -24.59 -33.32
CA LYS A 214 -0.78 -23.78 -33.95
C LYS A 214 -0.48 -22.51 -33.15
N SER A 215 -1.50 -21.83 -32.63
CA SER A 215 -1.32 -20.63 -31.81
C SER A 215 -0.71 -20.96 -30.45
N TRP A 216 -1.12 -22.07 -29.82
CA TRP A 216 -0.50 -22.57 -28.60
C TRP A 216 0.97 -22.86 -28.83
N PHE A 217 1.31 -23.71 -29.80
CA PHE A 217 2.70 -24.11 -30.04
C PHE A 217 3.62 -23.01 -30.57
N ALA A 218 3.07 -21.82 -30.90
CA ALA A 218 3.86 -20.64 -31.20
C ALA A 218 4.39 -19.93 -29.94
N ILE A 219 3.81 -20.20 -28.76
CA ILE A 219 4.21 -19.61 -27.48
C ILE A 219 5.21 -20.57 -26.81
N PRO A 220 6.45 -20.14 -26.52
CA PRO A 220 7.41 -20.98 -25.81
C PRO A 220 6.92 -21.36 -24.41
N GLU A 221 7.33 -22.53 -23.90
CA GLU A 221 6.92 -22.99 -22.56
C GLU A 221 7.47 -22.09 -21.46
N GLU A 222 8.66 -21.53 -21.67
CA GLU A 222 9.30 -20.57 -20.78
C GLU A 222 8.46 -19.30 -20.60
N GLU A 223 7.80 -18.87 -21.69
CA GLU A 223 6.92 -17.70 -21.70
C GLU A 223 5.61 -17.99 -20.93
N LEU A 224 5.06 -19.21 -21.02
CA LEU A 224 3.93 -19.61 -20.18
C LEU A 224 4.29 -19.55 -18.69
N VAL A 225 5.48 -20.04 -18.33
CA VAL A 225 5.94 -20.00 -16.94
C VAL A 225 6.22 -18.57 -16.49
N TYR A 226 6.77 -17.71 -17.36
CA TYR A 226 6.92 -16.29 -17.08
C TYR A 226 5.57 -15.60 -16.85
N ASN A 227 4.54 -15.90 -17.64
CA ASN A 227 3.22 -15.34 -17.44
C ASN A 227 2.58 -15.80 -16.12
N LEU A 228 2.79 -17.06 -15.70
CA LEU A 228 2.42 -17.53 -14.37
C LEU A 228 3.21 -16.83 -13.27
N PHE A 229 4.48 -16.50 -13.50
CA PHE A 229 5.27 -15.71 -12.56
C PHE A 229 4.70 -14.30 -12.41
N VAL A 230 4.41 -13.60 -13.51
CA VAL A 230 3.74 -12.28 -13.50
C VAL A 230 2.42 -12.36 -12.73
N LEU A 231 1.66 -13.42 -12.93
CA LEU A 231 0.40 -13.66 -12.23
C LEU A 231 0.57 -13.80 -10.72
N VAL A 232 1.57 -14.56 -10.27
CA VAL A 232 1.90 -14.67 -8.84
C VAL A 232 2.33 -13.31 -8.28
N GLN A 233 3.10 -12.52 -9.03
CA GLN A 233 3.46 -11.16 -8.61
C GLN A 233 2.21 -10.25 -8.50
N ARG A 234 1.25 -10.36 -9.41
CA ARG A 234 -0.04 -9.65 -9.33
C ARG A 234 -0.78 -10.01 -8.03
N GLN A 235 -0.89 -11.29 -7.70
CA GLN A 235 -1.55 -11.74 -6.46
C GLN A 235 -0.84 -11.27 -5.18
N LYS A 236 0.49 -11.14 -5.25
CA LYS A 236 1.29 -10.70 -4.11
C LYS A 236 1.18 -9.19 -3.85
N PHE A 237 1.14 -8.38 -4.91
CA PHE A 237 1.26 -6.92 -4.78
C PHE A 237 -0.03 -6.15 -5.02
N LEU A 238 -0.98 -6.69 -5.79
CA LEU A 238 -2.26 -6.05 -6.04
C LEU A 238 -3.28 -6.48 -4.96
N PRO A 239 -4.21 -5.59 -4.55
CA PRO A 239 -5.28 -5.96 -3.62
C PRO A 239 -6.24 -6.98 -4.26
N LYS A 240 -7.10 -7.61 -3.46
CA LYS A 240 -8.09 -8.58 -3.99
C LYS A 240 -9.27 -7.91 -4.69
N ASP A 241 -9.68 -6.74 -4.19
CA ASP A 241 -10.89 -6.02 -4.63
C ASP A 241 -10.59 -5.02 -5.76
N VAL A 242 -9.92 -5.50 -6.80
CA VAL A 242 -9.44 -4.66 -7.92
C VAL A 242 -10.52 -4.51 -8.98
N LYS A 243 -10.85 -3.26 -9.30
CA LYS A 243 -11.76 -2.87 -10.37
C LYS A 243 -11.01 -2.60 -11.69
N GLU A 244 -9.83 -2.00 -11.62
CA GLU A 244 -9.00 -1.72 -12.80
C GLU A 244 -7.51 -1.71 -12.46
N VAL A 245 -6.67 -2.19 -13.39
CA VAL A 245 -5.20 -2.14 -13.27
C VAL A 245 -4.64 -1.41 -14.48
N LYS A 246 -3.84 -0.38 -14.23
CA LYS A 246 -3.20 0.45 -15.24
C LYS A 246 -1.74 0.72 -14.93
N TYR A 247 -0.99 1.12 -15.96
CA TYR A 247 0.38 1.59 -15.81
C TYR A 247 0.54 3.01 -16.32
N PHE A 248 1.07 3.91 -15.48
CA PHE A 248 1.39 5.27 -15.89
C PHE A 248 2.84 5.35 -16.39
N SER A 249 3.02 4.98 -17.65
CA SER A 249 4.31 4.91 -18.35
C SER A 249 5.23 6.13 -18.15
N PRO A 250 4.76 7.40 -18.26
CA PRO A 250 5.62 8.58 -18.11
C PRO A 250 6.35 8.69 -16.75
N LYS A 251 5.72 8.25 -15.66
CA LYS A 251 6.33 8.25 -14.31
C LYS A 251 6.73 6.85 -13.83
N LYS A 252 6.50 5.80 -14.63
CA LYS A 252 6.73 4.38 -14.28
C LYS A 252 5.95 3.90 -13.03
N ILE A 253 4.74 4.42 -12.85
CA ILE A 253 3.91 4.15 -11.66
C ILE A 253 2.83 3.12 -12.00
N GLY A 254 2.61 2.13 -11.14
CA GLY A 254 1.43 1.26 -11.21
C GLY A 254 0.21 1.97 -10.63
N ALA A 255 -0.95 1.90 -11.28
CA ALA A 255 -2.19 2.51 -10.81
C ALA A 255 -3.28 1.44 -10.72
N ILE A 256 -3.96 1.37 -9.58
CA ILE A 256 -4.98 0.36 -9.29
C ILE A 256 -6.24 1.07 -8.82
N GLU A 257 -7.36 0.85 -9.48
CA GLU A 257 -8.68 1.26 -8.97
C GLU A 257 -9.24 0.13 -8.10
N ILE A 258 -9.65 0.46 -6.87
CA ILE A 258 -10.19 -0.47 -5.88
C ILE A 258 -11.70 -0.24 -5.78
N VAL A 259 -12.47 -1.31 -5.59
CA VAL A 259 -13.91 -1.19 -5.33
C VAL A 259 -14.13 -0.53 -3.97
N ASP A 260 -14.74 0.66 -3.97
CA ASP A 260 -15.17 1.31 -2.74
C ASP A 260 -16.57 0.79 -2.35
N ASN A 261 -16.63 0.11 -1.20
CA ASN A 261 -17.86 -0.45 -0.63
C ASN A 261 -18.39 0.39 0.54
N GLU A 262 -17.89 1.61 0.75
CA GLU A 262 -18.35 2.42 1.88
C GLU A 262 -19.81 2.84 1.70
N THR A 263 -20.60 2.52 2.73
CA THR A 263 -21.99 2.95 2.85
C THR A 263 -22.10 3.91 4.03
N LYS A 264 -22.68 5.09 3.79
CA LYS A 264 -23.02 6.05 4.83
C LYS A 264 -24.54 6.21 4.85
N GLU A 265 -25.16 6.01 6.01
CA GLU A 265 -26.61 6.12 6.20
C GLU A 265 -27.42 5.25 5.21
N GLY A 266 -26.90 4.06 4.87
CA GLY A 266 -27.55 3.12 3.95
C GLY A 266 -27.48 3.52 2.47
N ARG A 267 -26.74 4.58 2.11
CA ARG A 267 -26.46 4.96 0.72
C ARG A 267 -25.00 4.66 0.40
N ILE A 268 -24.77 4.03 -0.76
CA ILE A 268 -23.43 3.84 -1.31
C ILE A 268 -22.86 5.24 -1.60
N GLN A 269 -21.73 5.58 -0.98
CA GLN A 269 -21.05 6.81 -1.34
C GLN A 269 -20.21 6.54 -2.58
N ASN A 270 -20.42 7.32 -3.63
CA ASN A 270 -19.69 7.15 -4.88
C ASN A 270 -18.32 7.84 -4.78
N TYR A 271 -17.30 7.12 -4.29
CA TYR A 271 -15.91 7.55 -4.45
C TYR A 271 -15.17 6.66 -5.44
N ARG A 272 -14.15 7.25 -6.05
CA ARG A 272 -13.07 6.53 -6.72
C ARG A 272 -11.94 6.37 -5.72
N GLN A 273 -11.61 5.13 -5.37
CA GLN A 273 -10.42 4.81 -4.60
C GLN A 273 -9.35 4.26 -5.53
N GLU A 274 -8.17 4.87 -5.50
CA GLU A 274 -7.03 4.45 -6.31
C GLU A 274 -5.79 4.25 -5.43
N GLN A 275 -4.99 3.25 -5.75
CA GLN A 275 -3.69 3.00 -5.16
C GLN A 275 -2.60 3.13 -6.23
N TRP A 276 -1.66 4.05 -5.98
CA TRP A 276 -0.54 4.37 -6.85
C TRP A 276 0.74 3.77 -6.26
N LEU A 277 1.38 2.89 -7.01
CA LEU A 277 2.51 2.09 -6.56
C LEU A 277 3.81 2.60 -7.20
N PHE A 278 4.68 3.19 -6.39
CA PHE A 278 5.97 3.71 -6.82
C PHE A 278 7.07 2.68 -6.53
N LEU A 279 7.72 2.14 -7.56
CA LEU A 279 8.87 1.26 -7.39
C LEU A 279 10.17 2.08 -7.37
N VAL A 280 10.83 2.15 -6.22
CA VAL A 280 12.10 2.85 -6.04
C VAL A 280 13.06 1.96 -5.25
N ASP A 281 14.25 1.72 -5.78
CA ASP A 281 15.32 0.92 -5.16
C ASP A 281 14.85 -0.43 -4.58
N GLY A 282 14.01 -1.15 -5.36
CA GLY A 282 13.50 -2.47 -4.99
C GLY A 282 12.44 -2.45 -3.89
N LYS A 283 11.85 -1.29 -3.59
CA LYS A 283 10.73 -1.13 -2.67
C LYS A 283 9.55 -0.47 -3.37
N ILE A 284 8.35 -0.96 -3.07
CA ILE A 284 7.08 -0.40 -3.51
C ILE A 284 6.58 0.52 -2.43
N TYR A 285 6.33 1.77 -2.78
CA TYR A 285 5.74 2.78 -1.91
C TYR A 285 4.29 3.03 -2.37
N PRO A 286 3.28 2.53 -1.63
CA PRO A 286 1.89 2.73 -1.99
C PRO A 286 1.40 4.11 -1.54
N PHE A 287 0.78 4.83 -2.47
CA PHE A 287 0.11 6.10 -2.26
C PHE A 287 -1.36 5.94 -2.62
N GLU A 288 -2.24 5.96 -1.63
CA GLU A 288 -3.67 5.84 -1.83
C GLU A 288 -4.30 7.22 -1.97
N ILE A 289 -5.24 7.34 -2.89
CA ILE A 289 -6.11 8.50 -3.02
C ILE A 289 -7.56 8.05 -3.08
N ARG A 290 -8.43 8.90 -2.58
CA ARG A 290 -9.87 8.73 -2.65
C ARG A 290 -10.50 10.05 -3.03
N ALA A 291 -11.33 10.05 -4.08
CA ALA A 291 -11.95 11.24 -4.62
C ALA A 291 -13.43 11.00 -4.87
N ARG A 292 -14.28 11.97 -4.52
CA ARG A 292 -15.73 11.89 -4.74
C ARG A 292 -16.05 11.92 -6.25
N LEU A 293 -16.84 10.98 -6.75
CA LEU A 293 -17.08 10.83 -8.20
C LEU A 293 -18.04 11.87 -8.79
N ASP A 294 -18.92 12.43 -7.97
CA ASP A 294 -19.94 13.42 -8.35
C ASP A 294 -19.49 14.87 -8.15
N SER A 295 -18.22 15.09 -7.76
CA SER A 295 -17.65 16.42 -7.55
C SER A 295 -16.57 16.71 -8.57
N ILE A 296 -16.75 17.81 -9.32
CA ILE A 296 -15.77 18.32 -10.27
C ILE A 296 -14.50 18.76 -9.51
N GLU A 297 -14.69 19.33 -8.32
CA GLU A 297 -13.64 19.75 -7.41
C GLU A 297 -12.79 18.55 -6.95
N ALA A 298 -13.42 17.43 -6.58
CA ALA A 298 -12.71 16.21 -6.20
C ALA A 298 -11.87 15.62 -7.34
N GLU A 299 -12.41 15.60 -8.55
CA GLU A 299 -11.66 15.16 -9.73
C GLU A 299 -10.51 16.14 -10.06
N ALA A 300 -10.67 17.44 -9.79
CA ALA A 300 -9.61 18.43 -9.97
C ALA A 300 -8.47 18.24 -8.96
N LEU A 301 -8.81 18.01 -7.68
CA LEU A 301 -7.86 17.68 -6.62
C LEU A 301 -7.09 16.41 -6.98
N ARG A 302 -7.81 15.35 -7.37
CA ARG A 302 -7.20 14.12 -7.87
C ARG A 302 -6.20 14.41 -8.98
N GLN A 303 -6.58 15.11 -10.04
CA GLN A 303 -5.66 15.41 -11.15
C GLN A 303 -4.45 16.23 -10.71
N LYS A 304 -4.63 17.21 -9.82
CA LYS A 304 -3.54 18.02 -9.28
C LYS A 304 -2.54 17.16 -8.51
N TYR A 305 -3.02 16.31 -7.61
CA TYR A 305 -2.18 15.38 -6.85
C TYR A 305 -1.43 14.42 -7.77
N LEU A 306 -2.09 13.80 -8.74
CA LEU A 306 -1.45 12.86 -9.68
C LEU A 306 -0.36 13.52 -10.54
N LYS A 307 -0.61 14.77 -10.95
CA LYS A 307 0.35 15.54 -11.73
C LYS A 307 1.57 15.94 -10.90
N GLU A 308 1.35 16.44 -9.69
CA GLU A 308 2.39 17.08 -8.87
C GLU A 308 3.04 16.16 -7.85
N ILE A 309 2.50 14.95 -7.62
CA ILE A 309 3.14 13.99 -6.71
C ILE A 309 4.48 13.52 -7.27
N GLU A 310 5.49 13.58 -6.42
CA GLU A 310 6.85 13.13 -6.70
C GLU A 310 7.38 12.35 -5.51
N PHE A 311 8.13 11.28 -5.79
CA PHE A 311 8.79 10.52 -4.75
C PHE A 311 10.01 11.28 -4.22
N ASN A 312 10.16 11.33 -2.90
CA ASN A 312 11.32 11.91 -2.22
C ASN A 312 11.58 11.17 -0.90
N TYR A 313 12.80 10.65 -0.72
CA TYR A 313 13.15 9.84 0.44
C TYR A 313 12.92 10.58 1.77
N THR A 314 12.15 9.94 2.66
CA THR A 314 12.03 10.41 4.05
C THR A 314 13.37 10.34 4.75
N ASN A 315 13.71 11.39 5.50
CA ASN A 315 14.86 11.40 6.40
C ASN A 315 14.57 12.33 7.58
N GLU A 316 15.37 12.22 8.64
CA GLU A 316 15.18 13.06 9.84
C GLU A 316 15.41 14.55 9.56
N SER A 317 16.31 14.89 8.64
CA SER A 317 16.55 16.29 8.25
C SER A 317 15.30 16.93 7.62
N SER A 318 14.48 16.19 6.88
CA SER A 318 13.20 16.68 6.34
C SER A 318 12.26 17.12 7.46
N SER A 319 12.20 16.35 8.56
CA SER A 319 11.45 16.75 9.75
C SER A 319 11.95 18.07 10.32
N THR A 320 13.27 18.19 10.47
CA THR A 320 13.92 19.39 11.04
C THR A 320 13.68 20.62 10.16
N GLU A 321 13.78 20.48 8.84
CA GLU A 321 13.52 21.57 7.90
C GLU A 321 12.07 22.07 7.99
N LEU A 322 11.09 21.16 7.97
CA LEU A 322 9.68 21.50 8.08
C LEU A 322 9.35 22.12 9.44
N TYR A 323 9.96 21.62 10.51
CA TYR A 323 9.78 22.16 11.85
C TYR A 323 10.38 23.56 12.01
N ASN A 324 11.53 23.84 11.39
CA ASN A 324 12.11 25.17 11.37
C ASN A 324 11.22 26.15 10.59
N LYS A 325 10.62 25.70 9.47
CA LYS A 325 9.62 26.50 8.73
C LYS A 325 8.39 26.79 9.59
N PHE A 326 7.89 25.80 10.35
CA PHE A 326 6.82 26.03 11.33
C PHE A 326 7.21 27.08 12.38
N LYS A 327 8.40 26.96 12.97
CA LYS A 327 8.90 27.91 13.97
C LYS A 327 9.01 29.33 13.45
N ALA A 328 9.30 29.52 12.16
CA ALA A 328 9.38 30.82 11.51
C ALA A 328 8.01 31.46 11.25
N LEU A 329 6.89 30.72 11.36
CA LEU A 329 5.56 31.28 11.14
C LEU A 329 5.16 32.29 12.23
N PRO A 330 4.40 33.34 11.89
CA PRO A 330 3.66 34.15 12.86
C PRO A 330 2.75 33.30 13.75
N TYR A 331 2.48 33.78 14.96
CA TYR A 331 1.73 33.00 15.96
C TYR A 331 0.33 32.59 15.44
N GLU A 332 -0.35 33.49 14.75
CA GLU A 332 -1.69 33.29 14.19
C GLU A 332 -1.70 32.14 13.18
N LYS A 333 -0.64 32.01 12.39
CA LYS A 333 -0.47 30.92 11.42
C LYS A 333 -0.06 29.60 12.05
N LYS A 334 0.57 29.62 13.23
CA LYS A 334 0.98 28.41 13.98
C LYS A 334 -0.21 27.67 14.60
N ILE A 335 -1.23 28.39 15.04
CA ILE A 335 -2.44 27.83 15.66
C ILE A 335 -3.55 27.50 14.65
N ASP A 336 -3.31 27.78 13.37
CA ASP A 336 -4.23 27.56 12.25
C ASP A 336 -3.83 26.35 11.39
N GLN A 337 -4.60 26.06 10.35
CA GLN A 337 -4.39 24.95 9.41
C GLN A 337 -2.97 24.93 8.80
N GLU A 338 -2.39 26.09 8.45
CA GLU A 338 -1.02 26.15 7.91
C GLU A 338 0.00 25.54 8.89
N GLY A 339 -0.02 25.99 10.14
CA GLY A 339 0.86 25.48 11.20
C GLY A 339 0.68 23.98 11.42
N MET A 340 -0.56 23.50 11.35
CA MET A 340 -0.86 22.07 11.45
C MET A 340 -0.24 21.28 10.29
N VAL A 341 -0.43 21.71 9.04
CA VAL A 341 0.13 21.03 7.87
C VAL A 341 1.65 20.92 7.99
N TYR A 342 2.34 21.97 8.45
CA TYR A 342 3.77 21.91 8.70
C TYR A 342 4.17 20.90 9.77
N LEU A 343 3.56 20.97 10.95
CA LEU A 343 3.91 20.07 12.05
C LEU A 343 3.58 18.61 11.73
N PHE A 344 2.43 18.36 11.11
CA PHE A 344 2.00 17.01 10.73
C PHE A 344 2.90 16.43 9.63
N SER A 345 3.27 17.25 8.64
CA SER A 345 4.26 16.85 7.63
C SER A 345 5.62 16.55 8.28
N ALA A 346 6.10 17.42 9.17
CA ALA A 346 7.35 17.22 9.90
C ALA A 346 7.33 15.93 10.73
N TRP A 347 6.22 15.68 11.45
CA TRP A 347 6.04 14.49 12.28
C TRP A 347 5.95 13.20 11.47
N SER A 348 5.38 13.24 10.27
CA SER A 348 5.26 12.07 9.40
C SER A 348 6.62 11.38 9.14
N HIS A 349 7.71 12.14 9.10
CA HIS A 349 9.06 11.63 8.91
C HIS A 349 9.64 10.94 10.16
N VAL A 350 9.14 11.25 11.36
CA VAL A 350 9.66 10.81 12.66
C VAL A 350 8.51 10.50 13.64
N PRO A 351 7.61 9.55 13.30
CA PRO A 351 6.34 9.37 14.02
C PRO A 351 6.52 8.94 15.49
N GLU A 352 7.68 8.39 15.85
CA GLU A 352 8.05 7.98 17.21
C GLU A 352 8.39 9.15 18.14
N ARG A 353 8.60 10.36 17.59
CA ARG A 353 8.95 11.53 18.41
C ARG A 353 7.72 12.12 19.09
N LYS A 354 7.48 11.68 20.32
CA LYS A 354 6.43 12.16 21.25
C LYS A 354 6.27 13.70 21.26
N GLN A 355 7.37 14.44 21.19
CA GLN A 355 7.35 15.89 21.29
C GLN A 355 6.56 16.57 20.15
N PHE A 356 6.66 16.06 18.91
CA PHE A 356 5.90 16.61 17.78
C PHE A 356 4.40 16.44 17.99
N LEU A 357 3.97 15.25 18.39
CA LEU A 357 2.55 14.96 18.63
C LEU A 357 1.99 15.83 19.75
N ARG A 358 2.74 15.97 20.86
CA ARG A 358 2.38 16.88 21.95
C ARG A 358 2.27 18.32 21.46
N GLU A 359 3.26 18.83 20.74
CA GLU A 359 3.24 20.22 20.25
C GLU A 359 2.07 20.46 19.30
N MET A 360 1.81 19.55 18.36
CA MET A 360 0.63 19.64 17.48
C MET A 360 -0.66 19.79 18.25
N ILE A 361 -0.88 18.92 19.24
CA ILE A 361 -2.07 18.95 20.07
C ILE A 361 -2.18 20.29 20.81
N GLN A 362 -1.12 20.70 21.50
CA GLN A 362 -1.13 21.94 22.31
C GLN A 362 -1.30 23.22 21.48
N PHE A 363 -0.80 23.27 20.24
CA PHE A 363 -1.04 24.41 19.36
C PHE A 363 -2.45 24.39 18.78
N LEU A 364 -2.96 23.22 18.40
CA LEU A 364 -4.31 23.09 17.85
C LEU A 364 -5.39 23.41 18.88
N GLU A 365 -5.21 23.03 20.15
CA GLU A 365 -6.12 23.37 21.26
C GLU A 365 -6.32 24.88 21.43
N ARG A 366 -5.30 25.69 21.08
CA ARG A 366 -5.35 27.15 21.17
C ARG A 366 -6.04 27.80 19.98
N GLY A 367 -6.21 27.06 18.89
CA GLY A 367 -6.89 27.54 17.69
C GLY A 367 -8.41 27.38 17.77
N LYS A 368 -9.14 28.18 16.99
CA LYS A 368 -10.62 28.14 17.00
C LYS A 368 -11.13 27.02 16.08
N LYS A 369 -12.10 26.23 16.55
CA LYS A 369 -12.81 25.19 15.78
C LYS A 369 -11.93 24.04 15.27
N ASN A 370 -10.86 23.71 15.98
CA ASN A 370 -9.92 22.64 15.60
C ASN A 370 -10.29 21.25 16.14
N GLU A 371 -11.45 21.08 16.79
CA GLU A 371 -11.84 19.80 17.44
C GLU A 371 -11.70 18.59 16.50
N LEU A 372 -12.20 18.71 15.27
CA LEU A 372 -12.11 17.66 14.25
C LEU A 372 -10.67 17.33 13.84
N ASN A 373 -9.74 18.27 13.94
CA ASN A 373 -8.33 18.07 13.63
C ASN A 373 -7.60 17.38 14.80
N ILE A 374 -8.05 17.62 16.02
CA ILE A 374 -7.39 17.17 17.24
C ILE A 374 -7.81 15.76 17.62
N THR A 375 -9.08 15.38 17.43
CA THR A 375 -9.60 14.07 17.83
C THR A 375 -8.74 12.90 17.34
N PRO A 376 -8.34 12.81 16.04
CA PRO A 376 -7.47 11.72 15.58
C PRO A 376 -6.10 11.71 16.26
N LEU A 377 -5.58 12.88 16.64
CA LEU A 377 -4.30 13.01 17.34
C LEU A 377 -4.41 12.58 18.80
N TYR A 378 -5.52 12.92 19.48
CA TYR A 378 -5.82 12.47 20.83
C TYR A 378 -5.90 10.95 20.92
N GLU A 379 -6.72 10.34 20.05
CA GLU A 379 -6.89 8.89 20.02
C GLU A 379 -5.54 8.20 19.80
N PHE A 380 -4.77 8.69 18.82
CA PHE A 380 -3.45 8.16 18.54
C PHE A 380 -2.47 8.32 19.72
N ALA A 381 -2.42 9.50 20.34
CA ALA A 381 -1.56 9.79 21.49
C ALA A 381 -1.93 8.93 22.71
N ARG A 382 -3.22 8.83 23.02
CA ARG A 382 -3.75 8.09 24.16
C ARG A 382 -3.40 6.62 24.07
N VAL A 383 -3.56 6.07 22.88
CA VAL A 383 -3.30 4.66 22.57
C VAL A 383 -1.80 4.36 22.61
N LEU A 384 -0.95 5.28 22.16
CA LEU A 384 0.49 5.06 22.04
C LEU A 384 1.28 5.37 23.32
N TYR A 385 0.96 6.49 23.96
CA TYR A 385 1.71 7.02 25.09
C TYR A 385 0.95 6.94 26.40
N GLY A 386 -0.31 6.51 26.38
CA GLY A 386 -1.15 6.44 27.56
C GLY A 386 -1.69 7.79 28.03
N THR A 387 -1.61 8.84 27.20
CA THR A 387 -2.14 10.19 27.46
C THR A 387 -2.46 10.90 26.15
N ASN A 388 -3.52 11.70 26.12
CA ASN A 388 -3.87 12.51 24.95
C ASN A 388 -3.10 13.85 24.88
N PHE A 389 -2.20 14.13 25.84
CA PHE A 389 -1.42 15.38 25.93
C PHE A 389 -2.24 16.68 26.01
N SER A 390 -3.54 16.59 26.27
CA SER A 390 -4.38 17.77 26.39
C SER A 390 -3.89 18.68 27.51
N THR A 391 -4.03 19.99 27.33
CA THR A 391 -3.77 20.96 28.40
C THR A 391 -5.02 21.33 29.20
N ASP A 392 -6.20 20.91 28.74
CA ASP A 392 -7.48 21.15 29.41
C ASP A 392 -7.82 19.99 30.35
N GLU A 393 -7.96 20.27 31.65
CA GLU A 393 -8.24 19.27 32.67
C GLU A 393 -9.53 18.48 32.41
N GLU A 394 -10.51 19.08 31.72
CA GLU A 394 -11.78 18.42 31.38
C GLU A 394 -11.62 17.41 30.24
N ILE A 395 -10.64 17.62 29.35
CA ILE A 395 -10.41 16.83 28.14
C ILE A 395 -9.26 15.82 28.35
N ILE A 396 -8.39 16.02 29.34
CA ILE A 396 -7.27 15.13 29.65
C ILE A 396 -7.76 13.69 29.87
N ASP A 397 -7.31 12.79 29.00
CA ASP A 397 -7.52 11.35 29.12
C ASP A 397 -6.15 10.65 29.23
N GLU A 398 -5.94 9.95 30.34
CA GLU A 398 -4.68 9.30 30.68
C GLU A 398 -4.89 7.91 31.27
N THR A 399 -3.88 7.06 31.15
CA THR A 399 -3.78 5.83 31.94
C THR A 399 -3.49 6.15 33.40
N ALA A 400 -3.79 5.22 34.31
CA ALA A 400 -3.45 5.37 35.72
C ALA A 400 -1.96 5.66 35.95
N THR A 401 -1.07 5.05 35.15
CA THR A 401 0.38 5.23 35.24
C THR A 401 0.83 6.62 34.80
N GLU A 402 0.33 7.14 33.67
CA GLU A 402 0.67 8.50 33.23
C GLU A 402 0.04 9.56 34.14
N LYS A 403 -1.19 9.35 34.63
CA LYS A 403 -1.84 10.23 35.62
C LYS A 403 -1.02 10.33 36.90
N LEU A 404 -0.50 9.21 37.42
CA LEU A 404 0.38 9.20 38.58
C LEU A 404 1.67 9.99 38.31
N LYS A 405 2.33 9.76 37.16
CA LYS A 405 3.53 10.51 36.78
C LYS A 405 3.28 12.02 36.67
N ARG A 406 2.11 12.44 36.18
CA ARG A 406 1.74 13.84 36.09
C ARG A 406 1.54 14.44 37.48
N LYS A 407 0.76 13.80 38.35
CA LYS A 407 0.55 14.25 39.74
C LYS A 407 1.86 14.35 40.52
N MET A 408 2.73 13.35 40.42
CA MET A 408 4.06 13.41 41.04
C MET A 408 4.90 14.59 40.54
N LYS A 409 4.78 14.97 39.26
CA LYS A 409 5.47 16.14 38.70
C LYS A 409 4.84 17.46 39.14
N GLU A 410 3.53 17.49 39.33
CA GLU A 410 2.80 18.65 39.84
C GLU A 410 3.15 18.89 41.30
N GLU A 411 3.07 17.85 42.14
CA GLU A 411 3.52 17.87 43.55
C GLU A 411 4.97 18.31 43.65
N LEU A 412 5.88 17.73 42.86
CA LEU A 412 7.28 18.15 42.84
C LEU A 412 7.43 19.63 42.45
N LYS A 413 6.67 20.12 41.47
CA LYS A 413 6.72 21.55 41.08
C LYS A 413 6.17 22.47 42.16
N GLU A 414 5.14 22.05 42.88
CA GLU A 414 4.60 22.79 44.02
C GLU A 414 5.61 22.83 45.17
N GLU A 415 6.25 21.71 45.49
CA GLU A 415 7.35 21.65 46.45
C GLU A 415 8.51 22.58 46.04
N LEU A 416 8.93 22.55 44.76
CA LEU A 416 9.97 23.43 44.25
C LEU A 416 9.60 24.92 44.39
N LYS A 417 8.35 25.29 44.09
CA LYS A 417 7.86 26.67 44.26
C LYS A 417 7.85 27.06 45.74
N ASN A 418 7.37 26.18 46.62
CA ASN A 418 7.32 26.44 48.05
C ASN A 418 8.72 26.59 48.66
N VAL A 419 9.70 25.79 48.23
CA VAL A 419 11.11 25.91 48.64
C VAL A 419 11.76 27.20 48.12
N GLN A 420 11.43 27.66 46.90
CA GLN A 420 11.89 28.97 46.41
C GLN A 420 11.28 30.15 47.18
N VAL A 421 10.04 30.02 47.65
CA VAL A 421 9.35 31.07 48.44
C VAL A 421 9.79 31.07 49.92
N GLN A 422 10.20 29.91 50.47
CA GLN A 422 10.59 29.76 51.88
C GLN A 422 12.11 29.69 52.11
N GLY A 423 12.92 29.60 51.07
CA GLY A 423 14.38 29.46 51.19
C GLY A 423 15.09 30.79 51.50
N PRO A 424 15.99 30.85 52.51
CA PRO A 424 16.82 32.02 52.71
C PRO A 424 17.79 32.18 51.54
N THR A 425 17.89 33.40 50.99
CA THR A 425 18.89 33.82 50.00
C THR A 425 20.29 33.60 50.57
N THR A 426 20.84 32.41 50.36
CA THR A 426 22.24 32.10 50.70
C THR A 426 22.99 31.75 49.43
N ASP A 427 24.03 32.55 49.17
CA ASP A 427 24.96 32.49 48.04
C ASP A 427 25.91 31.28 48.18
N GLY A 428 25.37 30.07 48.09
CA GLY A 428 26.18 28.88 47.83
C GLY A 428 26.40 28.73 46.32
N LYS A 429 27.64 28.50 45.88
CA LYS A 429 27.92 28.09 44.49
C LYS A 429 27.47 26.65 44.30
N PHE A 430 26.32 26.47 43.65
CA PHE A 430 25.83 25.17 43.22
C PHE A 430 26.02 25.03 41.70
N GLU A 431 26.27 23.80 41.22
CA GLU A 431 26.50 23.53 39.80
C GLU A 431 25.22 23.66 38.94
N SER A 432 24.04 23.53 39.56
CA SER A 432 22.74 23.80 38.94
C SER A 432 21.66 24.09 39.99
N GLU A 433 20.57 24.75 39.60
CA GLU A 433 19.41 24.99 40.46
C GLU A 433 18.78 23.68 40.98
N GLU A 434 18.76 22.62 40.16
CA GLU A 434 18.26 21.30 40.57
C GLU A 434 19.13 20.66 41.68
N ALA A 435 20.46 20.84 41.61
CA ALA A 435 21.38 20.34 42.63
C ALA A 435 21.25 21.10 43.95
N LYS A 436 21.06 22.43 43.88
CA LYS A 436 20.78 23.29 45.03
C LYS A 436 19.53 22.82 45.78
N VAL A 437 18.46 22.54 45.04
CA VAL A 437 17.17 22.17 45.65
C VAL A 437 17.17 20.73 46.18
N LYS A 438 17.81 19.78 45.48
CA LYS A 438 17.97 18.41 46.00
C LYS A 438 18.73 18.40 47.33
N TYR A 439 19.73 19.27 47.47
CA TYR A 439 20.46 19.45 48.73
C TYR A 439 19.55 19.97 49.86
N TYR A 440 18.70 20.98 49.61
CA TYR A 440 17.78 21.49 50.63
C TYR A 440 16.66 20.49 50.98
N LEU A 441 16.11 19.74 50.02
CA LEU A 441 15.12 18.68 50.28
C LEU A 441 15.70 17.52 51.10
N GLN A 442 16.95 17.13 50.80
CA GLN A 442 17.67 16.12 51.59
C GLN A 442 17.91 16.64 53.01
N LYS A 443 18.37 17.88 53.16
CA LYS A 443 18.59 18.51 54.46
C LYS A 443 17.31 18.65 55.28
N ALA A 444 16.18 18.99 54.64
CA ALA A 444 14.87 19.07 55.29
C ALA A 444 14.37 17.69 55.77
N LYS A 445 14.59 16.63 54.97
CA LYS A 445 14.33 15.24 55.39
C LYS A 445 15.24 14.80 56.54
N ASP A 446 16.52 15.16 56.50
CA ASP A 446 17.49 14.81 57.53
C ASP A 446 17.26 15.58 58.85
N SER A 447 16.63 16.77 58.79
CA SER A 447 16.26 17.55 59.97
C SER A 447 15.00 17.08 60.71
N GLY A 448 14.27 16.09 60.19
CA GLY A 448 13.29 15.30 60.97
C GLY A 448 12.01 16.02 61.43
N ASP A 449 11.63 17.16 60.87
CA ASP A 449 10.34 17.80 61.20
C ASP A 449 9.19 17.12 60.44
N ASN A 450 8.63 16.07 61.05
CA ASN A 450 7.35 15.46 60.65
C ASN A 450 6.20 16.46 60.85
N LEU A 451 5.73 17.07 59.75
CA LEU A 451 4.57 17.97 59.75
C LEU A 451 3.20 17.23 59.86
N ASP A 452 3.18 15.90 59.84
CA ASP A 452 1.95 15.08 59.91
C ASP A 452 1.37 14.89 61.34
N LYS A 453 1.95 15.50 62.38
CA LYS A 453 1.47 15.36 63.78
C LYS A 453 0.58 16.49 64.30
N LYS A 454 -0.01 17.31 63.43
CA LYS A 454 -1.00 18.33 63.81
C LYS A 454 -2.39 18.08 63.21
N GLU A 455 -2.87 16.83 63.24
CA GLU A 455 -4.32 16.60 63.22
C GLU A 455 -4.88 16.68 64.64
N LYS A 456 -5.82 17.62 64.80
CA LYS A 456 -6.59 17.86 66.01
C LYS A 456 -7.36 16.60 66.41
N VAL A 457 -7.19 16.23 67.67
CA VAL A 457 -8.14 15.42 68.45
C VAL A 457 -9.52 16.06 68.34
N ILE A 458 -10.46 15.36 67.70
CA ILE A 458 -11.89 15.63 67.85
C ILE A 458 -12.29 14.99 69.19
N ASN A 459 -12.54 15.81 70.21
CA ASN A 459 -13.25 15.37 71.40
C ASN A 459 -14.73 15.18 71.04
N VAL A 460 -15.25 14.00 71.35
CA VAL A 460 -16.68 13.70 71.40
C VAL A 460 -17.11 13.91 72.85
N ASP A 461 -18.08 14.79 73.07
CA ASP A 461 -19.04 14.76 74.18
C ASP A 461 -20.45 14.74 73.57
#